data_AF-A0A820I8S3-F1
#
_entry.id   AF-A0A820I8S3-F1
#
_cell.length_a   1.000
_cell.length_b   1.000
_cell.length_c   1.000
_cell.angle_alpha   90.00
_cell.angle_beta   90.00
_cell.angle_gamma   90.00
#
_symmetry.space_group_name_H-M   'P 1'
#
loop_
_entity.id
_entity.type
_entity.pdbx_description
1 polymer ?
#
loop_
_entity_poly.entity_id
_entity_poly.type
_entity_poly.pdbx_seq_one_letter_code
_entity_poly.pdbx_strand_id
1 'polypeptide(L)'
;SSGVGTIARRALEAYRDRRWQTSFIFYLQTALAGVKLGYFNAGYLCKDFKNESSYDCIEEFLNKYLIIHGDNTNVDSYALATVADYYQWNKTNLTKVIQLYAKLYRNGDPQGLYNLAQMEENSNSNDTIPMDIWIDIGIKLDEKIVSNRYRKLQAIYQHCRKLKTAKSDESYIPCTLAYIKVSTIIFLNEQSK
;
A
#
# COMPACT_ATOMS: atom_id res chain seq x y z
N SER A 1 13.00 10.36 34.90
CA SER A 1 12.82 11.41 33.87
C SER A 1 11.51 11.14 33.13
N SER A 2 10.61 12.12 33.04
CA SER A 2 9.25 11.97 32.48
C SER A 2 9.14 12.53 31.06
N GLY A 3 10.16 12.32 30.22
CA GLY A 3 10.19 12.82 28.85
C GLY A 3 9.53 11.85 27.86
N VAL A 4 9.04 12.37 26.73
CA VAL A 4 8.41 11.56 25.67
C VAL A 4 9.34 10.45 25.17
N GLY A 5 10.65 10.70 25.07
CA GLY A 5 11.63 9.66 24.73
C GLY A 5 11.70 8.51 25.75
N THR A 6 11.46 8.78 27.04
CA THR A 6 11.38 7.71 28.06
C THR A 6 10.13 6.87 27.87
N ILE A 7 9.00 7.47 27.52
CA ILE A 7 7.74 6.77 27.23
C ILE A 7 7.89 5.89 25.99
N ALA A 8 8.47 6.42 24.91
CA ALA A 8 8.73 5.67 23.69
C ALA A 8 9.64 4.45 23.93
N ARG A 9 10.67 4.60 24.78
CA ARG A 9 11.53 3.47 25.17
C ARG A 9 10.76 2.39 25.93
N ARG A 10 9.91 2.78 26.89
CA ARG A 10 9.04 1.84 27.63
C ARG A 10 8.06 1.11 26.72
N ALA A 11 7.56 1.80 25.68
CA ALA A 11 6.73 1.19 24.66
C ALA A 11 7.50 0.08 23.93
N LEU A 12 8.71 0.37 23.46
CA LEU A 12 9.55 -0.62 22.78
C LEU A 12 9.95 -1.81 23.69
N GLU A 13 10.24 -1.56 24.96
CA GLU A 13 10.51 -2.61 25.95
C GLU A 13 9.28 -3.51 26.14
N ALA A 14 8.10 -2.93 26.35
CA ALA A 14 6.86 -3.69 26.47
C ALA A 14 6.55 -4.49 25.19
N TYR A 15 6.82 -3.94 24.01
CA TYR A 15 6.73 -4.65 22.73
C TYR A 15 7.62 -5.90 22.72
N ARG A 16 8.91 -5.74 23.06
CA ARG A 16 9.86 -6.86 23.10
C ARG A 16 9.45 -7.96 24.07
N ASP A 17 8.84 -7.58 25.19
CA ASP A 17 8.28 -8.50 26.19
C ASP A 17 6.92 -9.09 25.79
N ARG A 18 6.42 -8.82 24.59
CA ARG A 18 5.11 -9.25 24.08
C ARG A 18 3.92 -8.74 24.89
N ARG A 19 4.09 -7.64 25.62
CA ARG A 19 3.04 -6.94 26.36
C ARG A 19 2.38 -5.91 25.45
N TRP A 20 1.67 -6.38 24.43
CA TRP A 20 1.16 -5.56 23.32
C TRP A 20 0.25 -4.42 23.77
N GLN A 21 -0.70 -4.68 24.69
CA GLN A 21 -1.62 -3.67 25.20
C GLN A 21 -0.86 -2.58 25.97
N THR A 22 0.12 -2.97 26.78
CA THR A 22 0.99 -2.02 27.50
C THR A 22 1.84 -1.20 26.53
N SER A 23 2.41 -1.86 25.52
CA SER A 23 3.16 -1.19 24.46
C SER A 23 2.30 -0.18 23.70
N PHE A 24 1.07 -0.56 23.36
CA PHE A 24 0.12 0.30 22.67
C PHE A 24 -0.19 1.54 23.49
N ILE A 25 -0.48 1.40 24.79
CA ILE A 25 -0.77 2.54 25.68
C ILE A 25 0.41 3.53 25.70
N PHE A 26 1.65 3.06 25.77
CA PHE A 26 2.81 3.95 25.75
C PHE A 26 3.04 4.60 24.38
N TYR A 27 2.81 3.89 23.28
CA TYR A 27 2.87 4.51 21.94
C TYR A 27 1.73 5.50 21.71
N LEU A 28 0.53 5.25 22.23
CA LEU A 28 -0.59 6.18 22.24
C LEU A 28 -0.22 7.48 22.98
N GLN A 29 0.35 7.38 24.18
CA GLN A 29 0.84 8.56 24.91
C GLN A 29 1.89 9.34 24.11
N THR A 30 2.77 8.63 23.41
CA THR A 30 3.78 9.22 22.53
C THR A 30 3.14 9.93 21.32
N ALA A 31 2.09 9.33 20.75
CA ALA A 31 1.31 9.91 19.64
C ALA A 31 0.56 11.17 20.07
N LEU A 32 -0.11 11.14 21.23
CA LEU A 32 -0.82 12.29 21.80
C LEU A 32 0.13 13.45 22.13
N ALA A 33 1.41 13.18 22.38
CA ALA A 33 2.46 14.18 22.50
C ALA A 33 2.99 14.71 21.14
N GLY A 34 2.36 14.35 20.02
CA GLY A 34 2.69 14.83 18.67
C GLY A 34 3.86 14.11 18.00
N VAL A 35 4.36 13.01 18.56
CA VAL A 35 5.51 12.29 17.98
C VAL A 35 5.05 11.32 16.88
N LYS A 36 5.54 11.52 15.65
CA LYS A 36 5.17 10.71 14.46
C LYS A 36 5.31 9.21 14.67
N LEU A 37 6.42 8.78 15.28
CA LEU A 37 6.69 7.36 15.58
C LEU A 37 5.63 6.76 16.52
N GLY A 38 5.05 7.57 17.42
CA GLY A 38 3.96 7.15 18.29
C GLY A 38 2.73 6.74 17.48
N TYR A 39 2.32 7.58 16.51
CA TYR A 39 1.20 7.25 15.61
C TYR A 39 1.49 5.98 14.81
N PHE A 40 2.67 5.86 14.19
CA PHE A 40 3.04 4.68 13.41
C PHE A 40 2.99 3.39 14.23
N ASN A 41 3.63 3.38 15.40
CA ASN A 41 3.73 2.16 16.21
C ASN A 41 2.41 1.80 16.93
N ALA A 42 1.60 2.79 17.31
CA ALA A 42 0.25 2.54 17.81
C ALA A 42 -0.61 1.88 16.73
N GLY A 43 -0.60 2.44 15.51
CA GLY A 43 -1.28 1.87 14.34
C GLY A 43 -0.80 0.47 13.97
N TYR A 44 0.51 0.23 14.03
CA TYR A 44 1.09 -1.10 13.77
C TYR A 44 0.58 -2.17 14.76
N LEU A 45 0.37 -1.79 16.01
CA LEU A 45 -0.13 -2.70 17.07
C LEU A 45 -1.64 -2.95 16.97
N CYS A 46 -2.38 -2.11 16.25
CA CYS A 46 -3.83 -2.27 16.11
C CYS A 46 -4.21 -3.62 15.48
N LYS A 47 -3.36 -4.21 14.63
CA LYS A 47 -3.59 -5.53 14.02
C LYS A 47 -3.73 -6.66 15.04
N ASP A 48 -3.16 -6.51 16.23
CA ASP A 48 -3.17 -7.54 17.26
C ASP A 48 -4.49 -7.57 18.07
N PHE A 49 -5.38 -6.58 17.89
CA PHE A 49 -6.68 -6.53 18.56
C PHE A 49 -7.71 -7.54 18.01
N LYS A 50 -7.44 -8.16 16.84
CA LYS A 50 -8.21 -9.28 16.25
C LYS A 50 -9.74 -9.14 16.28
N ASN A 51 -10.26 -7.92 16.13
CA ASN A 51 -11.69 -7.60 16.05
C ASN A 51 -11.92 -6.51 15.00
N GLU A 52 -13.18 -6.17 14.71
CA GLU A 52 -13.52 -5.12 13.74
C GLU A 52 -12.90 -3.76 14.11
N SER A 53 -12.74 -3.48 15.41
CA SER A 53 -12.08 -2.28 15.94
C SER A 53 -10.59 -2.18 15.55
N SER A 54 -9.96 -3.26 15.08
CA SER A 54 -8.59 -3.22 14.56
C SER A 54 -8.47 -2.33 13.32
N TYR A 55 -9.44 -2.37 12.41
CA TYR A 55 -9.39 -1.60 11.18
C TYR A 55 -9.59 -0.09 11.43
N ASP A 56 -10.53 0.27 12.29
CA ASP A 56 -10.75 1.68 12.65
C ASP A 56 -9.55 2.25 13.43
N CYS A 57 -8.95 1.46 14.33
CA CYS A 57 -7.72 1.82 15.02
C CYS A 57 -6.57 2.04 14.03
N ILE A 58 -6.38 1.13 13.06
CA ILE A 58 -5.37 1.25 12.01
C ILE A 58 -5.59 2.54 11.21
N GLU A 59 -6.82 2.81 10.77
CA GLU A 59 -7.16 4.01 10.02
C GLU A 59 -6.81 5.25 10.84
N GLU A 60 -7.29 5.36 12.08
CA GLU A 60 -7.09 6.54 12.91
C GLU A 60 -5.60 6.88 13.08
N PHE A 61 -4.78 5.90 13.44
CA PHE A 61 -3.36 6.14 13.72
C PHE A 61 -2.51 6.25 12.46
N LEU A 62 -2.64 5.33 11.50
CA LEU A 62 -1.79 5.34 10.31
C LEU A 62 -2.20 6.44 9.32
N ASN A 63 -3.50 6.73 9.16
CA ASN A 63 -3.92 7.87 8.33
C ASN A 63 -3.39 9.19 8.94
N LYS A 64 -3.45 9.36 10.26
CA LYS A 64 -2.87 10.52 10.93
C LYS A 64 -1.35 10.60 10.75
N TYR A 65 -0.64 9.47 10.84
CA TYR A 65 0.78 9.38 10.53
C TYR A 65 1.07 9.87 9.09
N LEU A 66 0.32 9.40 8.10
CA LEU A 66 0.47 9.82 6.70
C LEU A 66 0.21 11.32 6.52
N ILE A 67 -0.85 11.86 7.12
CA ILE A 67 -1.17 13.30 7.07
C ILE A 67 -0.03 14.15 7.64
N ILE A 68 0.54 13.74 8.79
CA ILE A 68 1.66 14.46 9.42
C ILE A 68 2.96 14.35 8.58
N HIS A 69 3.07 13.32 7.75
CA HIS A 69 4.17 13.19 6.80
C HIS A 69 3.98 14.01 5.52
N GLY A 70 2.74 14.32 5.13
CA GLY A 70 2.41 15.08 3.92
C GLY A 70 2.99 14.43 2.66
N ASP A 71 3.56 15.25 1.78
CA ASP A 71 4.09 14.84 0.47
C ASP A 71 5.52 14.28 0.50
N ASN A 72 6.05 13.97 1.69
CA ASN A 72 7.37 13.35 1.78
C ASN A 72 7.43 12.05 0.97
N THR A 73 8.49 11.87 0.18
CA THR A 73 8.73 10.69 -0.66
C THR A 73 9.31 9.51 0.11
N ASN A 74 9.62 9.67 1.40
CA ASN A 74 10.21 8.62 2.24
C ASN A 74 9.26 8.18 3.37
N VAL A 75 7.97 8.15 3.09
CA VAL A 75 6.97 7.61 4.02
C VAL A 75 7.02 6.08 3.99
N ASP A 76 6.81 5.49 5.15
CA ASP A 76 6.89 4.05 5.32
C ASP A 76 5.86 3.30 4.45
N SER A 77 6.35 2.33 3.66
CA SER A 77 5.54 1.53 2.74
C SER A 77 4.42 0.76 3.43
N TYR A 78 4.66 0.26 4.64
CA TYR A 78 3.64 -0.48 5.40
C TYR A 78 2.45 0.42 5.73
N ALA A 79 2.69 1.67 6.13
CA ALA A 79 1.60 2.61 6.40
C ALA A 79 0.81 2.96 5.13
N LEU A 80 1.50 3.20 4.01
CA LEU A 80 0.84 3.49 2.74
C LEU A 80 -0.04 2.32 2.27
N ALA A 81 0.52 1.10 2.25
CA ALA A 81 -0.21 -0.11 1.86
C ALA A 81 -1.42 -0.35 2.76
N THR A 82 -1.20 -0.33 4.08
CA THR A 82 -2.24 -0.65 5.06
C THR A 82 -3.43 0.33 5.01
N VAL A 83 -3.15 1.64 4.88
CA VAL A 83 -4.23 2.63 4.76
C VAL A 83 -4.95 2.48 3.42
N ALA A 84 -4.23 2.23 2.33
CA ALA A 84 -4.85 1.98 1.02
C ALA A 84 -5.78 0.75 1.06
N ASP A 85 -5.31 -0.35 1.65
CA ASP A 85 -6.07 -1.59 1.81
C ASP A 85 -7.36 -1.35 2.62
N TYR A 86 -7.31 -0.54 3.70
CA TYR A 86 -8.49 -0.16 4.47
C TYR A 86 -9.54 0.57 3.62
N TYR A 87 -9.13 1.61 2.88
CA TYR A 87 -10.06 2.38 2.03
C TYR A 87 -10.58 1.54 0.86
N GLN A 88 -9.77 0.62 0.33
CA GLN A 88 -10.17 -0.30 -0.73
C GLN A 88 -11.19 -1.32 -0.23
N TRP A 89 -10.97 -1.92 0.94
CA TRP A 89 -11.88 -2.88 1.56
C TRP A 89 -13.25 -2.26 1.85
N ASN A 90 -13.26 -1.07 2.43
CA ASN A 90 -14.49 -0.35 2.77
C ASN A 90 -15.15 0.34 1.57
N LYS A 91 -14.49 0.39 0.41
CA LYS A 91 -14.94 1.06 -0.83
C LYS A 91 -15.38 2.51 -0.61
N THR A 92 -14.73 3.21 0.32
CA THR A 92 -15.16 4.55 0.74
C THR A 92 -14.51 5.68 -0.06
N ASN A 93 -13.30 5.47 -0.62
CA ASN A 93 -12.58 6.52 -1.35
C ASN A 93 -11.57 5.97 -2.36
N LEU A 94 -12.03 5.65 -3.58
CA LEU A 94 -11.17 5.10 -4.64
C LEU A 94 -10.03 6.04 -5.05
N THR A 95 -10.28 7.35 -5.12
CA THR A 95 -9.24 8.34 -5.45
C THR A 95 -8.09 8.28 -4.45
N LYS A 96 -8.38 8.18 -3.15
CA LYS A 96 -7.37 8.04 -2.10
C LYS A 96 -6.61 6.73 -2.21
N VAL A 97 -7.30 5.61 -2.50
CA VAL A 97 -6.65 4.32 -2.74
C VAL A 97 -5.64 4.41 -3.89
N ILE A 98 -6.06 4.96 -5.03
CA ILE A 98 -5.20 5.13 -6.22
C ILE A 98 -3.97 5.96 -5.88
N GLN A 99 -4.16 7.10 -5.20
CA GLN A 99 -3.06 7.98 -4.80
C GLN A 99 -2.08 7.29 -3.83
N LEU A 100 -2.58 6.52 -2.87
CA LEU A 100 -1.74 5.82 -1.90
C LEU A 100 -0.93 4.70 -2.56
N TYR A 101 -1.53 3.90 -3.44
CA TYR A 101 -0.78 2.87 -4.18
C TYR A 101 0.20 3.47 -5.19
N ALA A 102 -0.15 4.58 -5.85
CA ALA A 102 0.77 5.30 -6.72
C ALA A 102 1.99 5.82 -5.93
N LYS A 103 1.76 6.38 -4.73
CA LYS A 103 2.83 6.82 -3.84
C LYS A 103 3.67 5.65 -3.33
N LEU A 104 3.05 4.53 -2.96
CA LEU A 104 3.74 3.31 -2.56
C LEU A 104 4.70 2.82 -3.65
N TYR A 105 4.24 2.82 -4.90
CA TYR A 105 5.06 2.48 -6.05
C TYR A 105 6.22 3.46 -6.27
N ARG A 106 5.99 4.78 -6.14
CA ARG A 106 7.06 5.79 -6.22
C ARG A 106 8.14 5.59 -5.16
N ASN A 107 7.76 5.05 -3.99
CA ASN A 107 8.71 4.71 -2.92
C ASN A 107 9.51 3.43 -3.23
N GLY A 108 9.33 2.85 -4.42
CA GLY A 108 10.04 1.66 -4.87
C GLY A 108 9.39 0.34 -4.41
N ASP A 109 8.17 0.38 -3.89
CA ASP A 109 7.48 -0.84 -3.50
C ASP A 109 6.58 -1.36 -4.65
N PRO A 110 6.93 -2.50 -5.29
CA PRO A 110 6.17 -3.04 -6.41
C PRO A 110 4.72 -3.43 -6.04
N GLN A 111 4.40 -3.62 -4.74
CA GLN A 111 3.03 -3.87 -4.30
C GLN A 111 2.07 -2.74 -4.73
N GLY A 112 2.55 -1.48 -4.76
CA GLY A 112 1.74 -0.36 -5.23
C GLY A 112 1.28 -0.52 -6.68
N LEU A 113 2.21 -0.85 -7.59
CA LEU A 113 1.87 -1.06 -9.00
C LEU A 113 1.05 -2.32 -9.22
N TYR A 114 1.33 -3.38 -8.46
CA TYR A 114 0.54 -4.60 -8.48
C TYR A 114 -0.92 -4.35 -8.13
N ASN A 115 -1.17 -3.61 -7.04
CA ASN A 115 -2.53 -3.33 -6.58
C ASN A 115 -3.27 -2.39 -7.55
N LEU A 116 -2.60 -1.39 -8.12
CA LEU A 116 -3.19 -0.59 -9.22
C LEU A 116 -3.56 -1.46 -10.42
N ALA A 117 -2.69 -2.39 -10.82
CA ALA A 117 -2.97 -3.30 -11.93
C ALA A 117 -4.15 -4.23 -11.62
N GLN A 118 -4.28 -4.73 -10.39
CA GLN A 118 -5.45 -5.50 -9.97
C GLN A 118 -6.74 -4.67 -10.03
N MET A 119 -6.70 -3.40 -9.61
CA MET A 119 -7.86 -2.51 -9.73
C MET A 119 -8.26 -2.36 -11.21
N GLU A 120 -7.30 -2.13 -12.11
CA GLU A 120 -7.55 -2.08 -13.56
C GLU A 120 -8.05 -3.41 -14.15
N GLU A 121 -7.63 -4.55 -13.58
CA GLU A 121 -8.07 -5.88 -14.00
C GLU A 121 -9.48 -6.23 -13.50
N ASN A 122 -9.90 -5.65 -12.38
CA ASN A 122 -11.21 -5.86 -11.77
C ASN A 122 -12.21 -4.74 -12.07
N SER A 123 -11.77 -3.60 -12.62
CA SER A 123 -12.63 -2.46 -12.89
C SER A 123 -13.67 -2.78 -13.98
N ASN A 124 -14.88 -2.27 -13.79
CA ASN A 124 -15.83 -2.09 -14.89
C ASN A 124 -15.49 -0.78 -15.63
N SER A 125 -16.18 -0.47 -16.73
CA SER A 125 -15.90 0.71 -17.57
C SER A 125 -15.85 2.05 -16.82
N ASN A 126 -16.48 2.15 -15.64
CA ASN A 126 -16.63 3.39 -14.89
C ASN A 126 -15.62 3.57 -13.74
N ASP A 127 -14.84 2.54 -13.38
CA ASP A 127 -13.91 2.55 -12.24
C ASP A 127 -12.46 2.36 -12.69
N THR A 128 -12.12 2.88 -13.87
CA THR A 128 -10.78 2.75 -14.46
C THR A 128 -9.82 3.75 -13.83
N ILE A 129 -8.54 3.37 -13.75
CA ILE A 129 -7.51 4.27 -13.22
C ILE A 129 -7.24 5.36 -14.28
N PRO A 130 -7.37 6.65 -13.92
CA PRO A 130 -7.11 7.75 -14.83
C PRO A 130 -5.72 7.69 -15.49
N MET A 131 -5.64 8.06 -16.78
CA MET A 131 -4.41 7.91 -17.57
C MET A 131 -3.24 8.77 -17.07
N ASP A 132 -3.55 9.94 -16.51
CA ASP A 132 -2.60 10.84 -15.86
C ASP A 132 -1.88 10.16 -14.68
N ILE A 133 -2.55 9.29 -13.93
CA ILE A 133 -1.91 8.54 -12.84
C ILE A 133 -0.81 7.63 -13.38
N TRP A 134 -1.09 6.87 -14.45
CA TRP A 134 -0.09 5.99 -15.07
C TRP A 134 1.14 6.77 -15.55
N ILE A 135 0.91 7.93 -16.17
CA ILE A 135 1.97 8.83 -16.63
C ILE A 135 2.78 9.38 -15.45
N ASP A 136 2.11 9.82 -14.40
CA ASP A 136 2.69 10.40 -13.19
C ASP A 136 3.52 9.39 -12.38
N ILE A 137 3.23 8.09 -12.50
CA ILE A 137 4.11 7.02 -11.97
C ILE A 137 5.12 6.49 -12.99
N GLY A 138 5.25 7.12 -14.17
CA GLY A 138 6.25 6.76 -15.17
C GLY A 138 5.93 5.49 -15.97
N ILE A 139 4.68 5.02 -15.93
CA ILE A 139 4.19 3.89 -16.74
C ILE A 139 3.69 4.44 -18.08
N LYS A 140 4.56 4.38 -19.09
CA LYS A 140 4.22 4.80 -20.45
C LYS A 140 3.50 3.67 -21.18
N LEU A 141 2.23 3.88 -21.51
CA LEU A 141 1.41 2.96 -22.30
C LEU A 141 1.14 3.57 -23.67
N ASP A 142 1.42 2.82 -24.74
CA ASP A 142 1.08 3.20 -26.12
C ASP A 142 -0.46 3.20 -26.30
N GLU A 143 -1.01 4.13 -27.08
CA GLU A 143 -2.45 4.19 -27.39
C GLU A 143 -2.99 2.87 -27.95
N LYS A 144 -2.19 2.18 -28.78
CA LYS A 144 -2.56 0.84 -29.31
C LYS A 144 -2.65 -0.21 -28.20
N ILE A 145 -1.87 -0.07 -27.14
CA ILE A 145 -1.88 -0.97 -25.97
C ILE A 145 -3.08 -0.66 -25.07
N VAL A 146 -3.43 0.62 -24.90
CA VAL A 146 -4.55 1.07 -24.05
C VAL A 146 -5.89 0.54 -24.57
N SER A 147 -6.06 0.39 -25.89
CA SER A 147 -7.30 -0.13 -26.47
C SER A 147 -7.59 -1.61 -26.18
N ASN A 148 -6.57 -2.38 -25.73
CA ASN A 148 -6.74 -3.77 -25.35
C ASN A 148 -6.36 -3.97 -23.87
N ARG A 149 -7.37 -4.22 -23.03
CA ARG A 149 -7.22 -4.42 -21.58
C ARG A 149 -6.11 -5.40 -21.22
N TYR A 150 -6.05 -6.56 -21.88
CA TYR A 150 -5.04 -7.58 -21.57
C TYR A 150 -3.64 -7.12 -21.97
N ARG A 151 -3.47 -6.42 -23.10
CA ARG A 151 -2.17 -5.85 -23.49
C ARG A 151 -1.72 -4.76 -22.54
N LYS A 152 -2.63 -3.89 -22.09
CA LYS A 152 -2.37 -2.90 -21.02
C LYS A 152 -1.90 -3.57 -19.74
N LEU A 153 -2.64 -4.55 -19.22
CA LEU A 153 -2.27 -5.30 -18.01
C LEU A 153 -0.94 -6.04 -18.16
N GLN A 154 -0.69 -6.66 -19.32
CA GLN A 154 0.58 -7.32 -19.60
C GLN A 154 1.76 -6.35 -19.52
N ALA A 155 1.63 -5.15 -20.10
CA ALA A 155 2.66 -4.11 -20.05
C ALA A 155 2.90 -3.60 -18.62
N ILE A 156 1.83 -3.42 -17.83
CA ILE A 156 1.92 -3.00 -16.42
C ILE A 156 2.62 -4.06 -15.57
N TYR A 157 2.17 -5.32 -15.63
CA TYR A 157 2.80 -6.40 -14.85
C TYR A 157 4.24 -6.69 -15.30
N GLN A 158 4.56 -6.46 -16.57
CA GLN A 158 5.94 -6.52 -17.05
C GLN A 158 6.84 -5.46 -16.40
N HIS A 159 6.32 -4.24 -16.18
CA HIS A 159 7.02 -3.22 -15.42
C HIS A 159 7.16 -3.63 -13.96
N CYS A 160 6.07 -4.05 -13.32
CA CYS A 160 6.08 -4.42 -11.90
C CYS A 160 7.16 -5.46 -11.58
N ARG A 161 7.24 -6.55 -12.36
CA ARG A 161 8.24 -7.60 -12.11
C ARG A 161 9.68 -7.14 -12.38
N LYS A 162 9.91 -6.04 -13.09
CA LYS A 162 11.27 -5.55 -13.37
C LYS A 162 11.82 -4.68 -12.25
N LEU A 163 11.00 -4.24 -11.28
CA LEU A 163 11.53 -3.56 -10.10
C LEU A 163 12.33 -4.54 -9.25
N LYS A 164 13.63 -4.30 -9.20
CA LYS A 164 14.54 -4.93 -8.24
C LYS A 164 14.75 -3.94 -7.11
N THR A 165 14.16 -4.17 -5.93
CA THR A 165 14.47 -3.33 -4.76
C THR A 165 15.03 -4.17 -3.62
N ALA A 166 15.83 -3.53 -2.76
CA ALA A 166 16.48 -4.17 -1.61
C ALA A 166 15.49 -4.70 -0.55
N LYS A 167 14.18 -4.45 -0.72
CA LYS A 167 13.09 -4.87 0.17
C LYS A 167 12.12 -5.89 -0.47
N SER A 168 12.34 -6.31 -1.72
CA SER A 168 11.33 -6.97 -2.55
C SER A 168 11.67 -8.39 -3.04
N ASP A 169 12.39 -9.20 -2.27
CA ASP A 169 12.71 -10.57 -2.72
C ASP A 169 11.44 -11.42 -2.96
N GLU A 170 10.30 -11.09 -2.33
CA GLU A 170 9.03 -11.81 -2.50
C GLU A 170 7.97 -11.07 -3.32
N SER A 171 7.98 -9.73 -3.35
CA SER A 171 6.97 -8.93 -4.07
C SER A 171 7.06 -9.06 -5.61
N TYR A 172 8.15 -9.64 -6.13
CA TYR A 172 8.28 -10.05 -7.53
C TYR A 172 7.33 -11.22 -7.89
N ILE A 173 6.99 -12.08 -6.93
CA ILE A 173 6.21 -13.30 -7.16
C ILE A 173 4.78 -12.96 -7.63
N PRO A 174 3.99 -12.12 -6.91
CA PRO A 174 2.64 -11.75 -7.37
C PRO A 174 2.64 -11.11 -8.77
N CYS A 175 3.60 -10.22 -9.04
CA CYS A 175 3.70 -9.56 -10.35
C CYS A 175 4.08 -10.52 -11.48
N THR A 176 4.93 -11.51 -11.21
CA THR A 176 5.30 -12.52 -12.20
C THR A 176 4.16 -13.47 -12.50
N LEU A 177 3.45 -13.93 -11.47
CA LEU A 177 2.28 -14.79 -11.63
C LEU A 177 1.17 -14.09 -12.41
N ALA A 178 0.89 -12.82 -12.08
CA ALA A 178 -0.09 -12.03 -12.81
C ALA A 178 0.32 -11.77 -14.27
N TYR A 179 1.61 -11.49 -14.53
CA TYR A 179 2.12 -11.37 -15.89
C TYR A 179 1.90 -12.66 -16.71
N ILE A 180 2.20 -13.82 -16.11
CA ILE A 180 2.00 -15.13 -16.77
C ILE A 180 0.52 -15.35 -17.04
N LYS A 181 -0.36 -15.14 -16.05
CA LYS A 181 -1.82 -15.25 -16.21
C LYS A 181 -2.32 -14.47 -17.42
N VAL A 182 -2.00 -13.18 -17.50
CA VAL A 182 -2.47 -12.31 -18.58
C VAL A 182 -1.86 -12.71 -19.92
N SER A 183 -0.59 -13.12 -19.94
CA SER A 183 0.08 -13.59 -21.17
C SER A 183 -0.55 -14.86 -21.72
N THR A 184 -0.95 -15.79 -20.85
CA THR A 184 -1.68 -17.00 -21.24
C THR A 184 -3.05 -16.66 -21.83
N ILE A 185 -3.79 -15.71 -21.24
CA ILE A 185 -5.09 -15.26 -21.78
C ILE A 185 -4.93 -14.67 -23.18
N ILE A 186 -3.92 -13.83 -23.40
CA ILE A 186 -3.62 -13.26 -24.73
C ILE A 186 -3.36 -14.38 -25.73
N PHE A 187 -2.49 -15.33 -25.39
CA PHE A 187 -2.17 -16.46 -26.26
C PHE A 187 -3.41 -17.27 -26.64
N LEU A 188 -4.25 -17.63 -25.67
CA LEU A 188 -5.49 -18.39 -25.92
C LEU A 188 -6.48 -17.62 -26.82
N ASN A 189 -6.62 -16.31 -26.61
CA ASN A 189 -7.49 -15.46 -27.42
C ASN A 189 -6.99 -15.33 -28.87
N GLU A 190 -5.68 -15.39 -29.09
CA GLU A 190 -5.08 -15.37 -30.44
C GLU A 190 -5.27 -16.69 -31.19
N GLN A 191 -5.28 -17.82 -30.48
CA GLN A 191 -5.58 -19.15 -31.06
C GLN A 191 -7.08 -19.35 -31.38
N SER A 192 -7.95 -18.52 -30.81
CA SER A 192 -9.41 -18.62 -30.97
C SER A 192 -9.97 -17.74 -32.10
N LYS A 193 -9.10 -17.03 -32.82
CA LYS A 193 -9.43 -16.16 -33.97
C LYS A 193 -8.99 -16.80 -35.28
#